data_AF-A0A060SCK6-F1
#
_entry.id   AF-A0A060SCK6-F1
#
_cell.length_a   1.000
_cell.length_b   1.000
_cell.length_c   1.000
_cell.angle_alpha   90.00
_cell.angle_beta   90.00
_cell.angle_gamma   90.00
#
_symmetry.space_group_name_H-M   'P 1'
#
loop_
_entity.id
_entity.type
_entity.pdbx_description
1 polymer ?
#
loop_
_entity_poly.entity_id
_entity_poly.type
_entity_poly.pdbx_seq_one_letter_code
_entity_poly.pdbx_strand_id
1 'polypeptide(L)'
;MTEIMDAPLLQSPIPGRWFTLLDGIYVNGEFINDHSDFFKYPGNAKLNWTEPVTATSTAAELDTGTSGILAPSYYAEAIYGRIPGATQTMQGNSTYWLVPCNIKMNITWSFAGGFLYPMHPADVIDVQFNSNGTFSCIGTIFPTDPSDDPEFDFILGATFLRNTYQLYDYGDMSRGLYLAQPAARLLSLIEPDKAWAEADAMLLDRLVAGEEFYQANAARSATLTALPVHTGSVSSVRVTMIDDKAAPTSAAVAALHIAGALSQDDDKDQSSPVDLSTLTRNANIILALLAGVFVLLLVVIVLSIRASRANKGYLAVPSATFAGGDKTFEASESYSTPYDTRP
;
A
#
# COMPACT_ATOMS: atom_id res chain seq x y z
N MET A 1 13.24 1.32 19.56
CA MET A 1 12.29 2.44 19.39
C MET A 1 13.00 3.81 19.33
N THR A 2 14.33 3.86 19.17
CA THR A 2 15.09 5.13 19.02
C THR A 2 15.53 5.41 17.58
N GLU A 3 15.53 4.41 16.69
CA GLU A 3 16.06 4.52 15.32
C GLU A 3 15.42 5.65 14.50
N ILE A 4 14.13 5.94 14.70
CA ILE A 4 13.45 7.06 14.01
C ILE A 4 14.03 8.43 14.40
N MET A 5 14.59 8.57 15.60
CA MET A 5 15.20 9.82 16.06
C MET A 5 16.57 10.07 15.41
N ASP A 6 17.21 9.00 14.94
CA ASP A 6 18.50 9.05 14.22
C ASP A 6 18.32 9.26 12.71
N ALA A 7 17.11 9.04 12.18
CA ALA A 7 16.78 9.29 10.78
C ALA A 7 16.92 10.77 10.40
N PRO A 8 17.19 11.11 9.12
CA PRO A 8 17.36 12.50 8.70
C PRO A 8 16.17 13.39 9.06
N LEU A 9 16.47 14.61 9.47
CA LEU A 9 15.45 15.63 9.67
C LEU A 9 15.05 16.22 8.32
N LEU A 10 13.83 15.95 7.88
CA LEU A 10 13.21 16.55 6.71
C LEU A 10 12.54 17.84 7.16
N GLN A 11 13.33 18.91 7.25
CA GLN A 11 12.85 20.23 7.65
C GLN A 11 11.94 20.78 6.55
N SER A 12 10.74 21.21 6.92
CA SER A 12 9.86 21.86 5.96
C SER A 12 10.46 23.22 5.56
N PRO A 13 10.67 23.47 4.25
CA PRO A 13 11.24 24.71 3.76
C PRO A 13 10.23 25.87 3.75
N ILE A 14 8.94 25.60 4.07
CA ILE A 14 7.89 26.59 4.26
C ILE A 14 7.08 26.30 5.53
N PRO A 15 6.61 27.32 6.26
CA PRO A 15 5.80 27.07 7.45
C PRO A 15 4.40 26.52 7.15
N GLY A 16 3.87 25.73 8.10
CA GLY A 16 2.46 25.30 8.08
C GLY A 16 2.13 24.08 7.19
N ARG A 17 3.12 23.43 6.58
CA ARG A 17 2.95 22.23 5.75
C ARG A 17 4.01 21.17 6.01
N TRP A 18 3.67 19.91 5.77
CA TRP A 18 4.57 18.75 5.83
C TRP A 18 5.30 18.56 4.50
N PHE A 19 6.05 19.58 4.13
CA PHE A 19 6.77 19.66 2.87
C PHE A 19 8.22 19.22 3.08
N THR A 20 8.84 18.64 2.06
CA THR A 20 10.27 18.32 2.05
C THR A 20 10.82 18.46 0.64
N LEU A 21 12.14 18.60 0.53
CA LEU A 21 12.83 18.55 -0.76
C LEU A 21 13.22 17.10 -1.09
N LEU A 22 12.97 16.71 -2.33
CA LEU A 22 13.35 15.42 -2.90
C LEU A 22 14.64 15.60 -3.71
N ASP A 23 15.63 14.72 -3.50
CA ASP A 23 16.85 14.72 -4.33
C ASP A 23 16.54 14.15 -5.73
N GLY A 24 15.68 13.13 -5.78
CA GLY A 24 15.23 12.46 -6.99
C GLY A 24 14.61 11.09 -6.69
N ILE A 25 14.35 10.32 -7.74
CA ILE A 25 13.87 8.94 -7.65
C ILE A 25 14.76 8.00 -8.46
N TYR A 26 14.94 6.79 -7.98
CA TYR A 26 15.51 5.69 -8.76
C TYR A 26 14.37 4.83 -9.32
N VAL A 27 14.38 4.61 -10.64
CA VAL A 27 13.45 3.72 -11.34
C VAL A 27 14.26 2.60 -11.98
N ASN A 28 14.12 1.38 -11.47
CA ASN A 28 14.92 0.22 -11.88
C ASN A 28 16.44 0.50 -11.88
N GLY A 29 16.91 1.32 -10.93
CA GLY A 29 18.31 1.71 -10.78
C GLY A 29 18.75 2.95 -11.58
N GLU A 30 17.90 3.49 -12.46
CA GLU A 30 18.15 4.76 -13.15
C GLU A 30 17.72 5.93 -12.25
N PHE A 31 18.64 6.84 -11.95
CA PHE A 31 18.35 8.04 -11.16
C PHE A 31 17.71 9.13 -12.02
N ILE A 32 16.62 9.71 -11.53
CA ILE A 32 15.83 10.75 -12.19
C ILE A 32 15.66 11.92 -11.23
N ASN A 33 16.10 13.10 -11.65
CA ASN A 33 16.04 14.36 -10.89
C ASN A 33 15.88 15.57 -11.84
N ASP A 34 15.79 16.79 -11.31
CA ASP A 34 15.77 18.06 -12.07
C ASP A 34 14.59 18.27 -13.03
N HIS A 35 13.47 17.57 -12.83
CA HIS A 35 12.23 17.73 -13.61
C HIS A 35 11.08 18.37 -12.80
N SER A 36 11.44 19.33 -11.95
CA SER A 36 10.48 20.10 -11.17
C SER A 36 9.62 21.02 -12.06
N ASP A 37 8.31 20.97 -11.84
CA ASP A 37 7.32 21.94 -12.33
C ASP A 37 7.07 23.07 -11.31
N PHE A 38 7.45 22.87 -10.05
CA PHE A 38 7.21 23.78 -8.95
C PHE A 38 7.70 25.22 -9.23
N PHE A 39 8.91 25.41 -9.75
CA PHE A 39 9.40 26.77 -10.06
C PHE A 39 8.86 27.38 -11.36
N LYS A 40 8.00 26.67 -12.11
CA LYS A 40 7.34 27.23 -13.30
C LYS A 40 6.28 28.26 -12.92
N TYR A 41 5.76 28.22 -11.69
CA TYR A 41 4.81 29.22 -11.19
C TYR A 41 5.56 30.37 -10.50
N PRO A 42 5.42 31.61 -10.99
CA PRO A 42 6.17 32.76 -10.47
C PRO A 42 5.81 33.14 -9.02
N GLY A 43 4.69 32.62 -8.48
CA GLY A 43 4.31 32.77 -7.08
C GLY A 43 5.24 32.00 -6.12
N ASN A 44 5.79 30.87 -6.56
CA ASN A 44 6.55 29.96 -5.70
C ASN A 44 7.94 30.51 -5.36
N ALA A 45 8.54 31.25 -6.27
CA ALA A 45 9.77 32.00 -6.00
C ALA A 45 9.59 33.07 -4.90
N LYS A 46 8.36 33.40 -4.52
CA LYS A 46 8.03 34.42 -3.51
C LYS A 46 7.53 33.83 -2.19
N LEU A 47 7.51 32.50 -2.04
CA LEU A 47 7.18 31.87 -0.77
C LEU A 47 8.21 32.25 0.30
N ASN A 48 7.79 32.19 1.56
CA ASN A 48 8.63 32.53 2.71
C ASN A 48 9.55 31.35 3.05
N TRP A 49 10.56 31.15 2.21
CA TRP A 49 11.52 30.06 2.32
C TRP A 49 12.34 30.18 3.61
N THR A 50 12.33 29.11 4.40
CA THR A 50 13.17 28.98 5.60
C THR A 50 14.51 28.29 5.33
N GLU A 51 14.63 27.63 4.17
CA GLU A 51 15.83 26.95 3.70
C GLU A 51 16.19 27.37 2.26
N PRO A 52 17.46 27.25 1.82
CA PRO A 52 17.83 27.52 0.43
C PRO A 52 17.14 26.55 -0.53
N VAL A 53 16.35 27.08 -1.46
CA VAL A 53 15.71 26.31 -2.53
C VAL A 53 16.16 26.86 -3.89
N THR A 54 16.50 25.96 -4.81
CA THR A 54 16.98 26.31 -6.16
C THR A 54 15.90 26.02 -7.19
N ALA A 55 16.01 26.60 -8.40
CA ALA A 55 15.02 26.40 -9.45
C ALA A 55 14.85 24.94 -9.93
N THR A 56 15.79 24.04 -9.59
CA THR A 56 15.72 22.61 -9.90
C THR A 56 15.27 21.76 -8.72
N SER A 57 15.11 22.36 -7.53
CA SER A 57 14.70 21.64 -6.33
C SER A 57 13.30 21.07 -6.50
N THR A 58 13.16 19.77 -6.26
CA THR A 58 11.89 19.07 -6.33
C THR A 58 11.19 19.10 -4.98
N ALA A 59 9.93 19.52 -5.00
CA ALA A 59 9.07 19.75 -3.85
C ALA A 59 8.11 18.58 -3.59
N ALA A 60 8.14 17.97 -2.40
CA ALA A 60 7.24 16.87 -2.05
C ALA A 60 6.46 17.13 -0.76
N GLU A 61 5.14 17.02 -0.81
CA GLU A 61 4.26 17.06 0.37
C GLU A 61 3.95 15.63 0.85
N LEU A 62 4.13 15.38 2.16
CA LEU A 62 3.77 14.12 2.80
C LEU A 62 2.31 14.18 3.25
N ASP A 63 1.41 13.46 2.56
CA ASP A 63 -0.04 13.63 2.74
C ASP A 63 -0.77 12.33 3.03
N THR A 64 -1.15 12.13 4.29
CA THR A 64 -1.97 10.97 4.71
C THR A 64 -3.40 10.99 4.15
N GLY A 65 -3.86 12.13 3.61
CA GLY A 65 -5.18 12.30 3.01
C GLY A 65 -5.27 11.82 1.55
N THR A 66 -4.14 11.57 0.90
CA THR A 66 -4.08 11.12 -0.49
C THR A 66 -3.76 9.61 -0.56
N SER A 67 -4.54 8.85 -1.33
CA SER A 67 -4.34 7.38 -1.44
C SER A 67 -3.13 6.99 -2.29
N GLY A 68 -2.89 7.73 -3.37
CA GLY A 68 -1.81 7.47 -4.33
C GLY A 68 -0.63 8.42 -4.18
N ILE A 69 0.16 8.54 -5.24
CA ILE A 69 1.18 9.57 -5.38
C ILE A 69 0.78 10.47 -6.53
N LEU A 70 0.79 11.77 -6.32
CA LEU A 70 0.68 12.76 -7.39
C LEU A 70 2.09 13.17 -7.80
N ALA A 71 2.35 13.29 -9.10
CA ALA A 71 3.68 13.58 -9.62
C ALA A 71 3.61 14.41 -10.90
N PRO A 72 4.70 15.13 -11.24
CA PRO A 72 4.81 15.77 -12.54
C PRO A 72 4.73 14.71 -13.64
N SER A 73 4.08 15.07 -14.76
CA SER A 73 3.83 14.13 -15.86
C SER A 73 5.09 13.43 -16.37
N TYR A 74 6.23 14.13 -16.34
CA TYR A 74 7.53 13.55 -16.71
C TYR A 74 7.90 12.31 -15.88
N TYR A 75 7.71 12.35 -14.56
CA TYR A 75 8.08 11.23 -13.69
C TYR A 75 7.14 10.05 -13.88
N ALA A 76 5.83 10.29 -14.03
CA ALA A 76 4.88 9.22 -14.31
C ALA A 76 5.17 8.53 -15.66
N GLU A 77 5.52 9.29 -16.70
CA GLU A 77 5.95 8.77 -18.00
C GLU A 77 7.26 7.97 -17.88
N ALA A 78 8.25 8.48 -17.15
CA ALA A 78 9.53 7.80 -16.97
C ALA A 78 9.38 6.47 -16.20
N ILE A 79 8.40 6.39 -15.29
CA ILE A 79 8.06 5.18 -14.54
C ILE A 79 7.28 4.19 -15.41
N TYR A 80 6.15 4.59 -16.01
CA TYR A 80 5.22 3.66 -16.65
C TYR A 80 5.32 3.58 -18.17
N GLY A 81 5.72 4.66 -18.84
CA GLY A 81 5.76 4.73 -20.31
C GLY A 81 6.74 3.76 -20.96
N ARG A 82 7.70 3.24 -20.19
CA ARG A 82 8.69 2.24 -20.64
C ARG A 82 8.20 0.79 -20.48
N ILE A 83 7.03 0.57 -19.87
CA ILE A 83 6.49 -0.77 -19.64
C ILE A 83 5.79 -1.27 -20.92
N PRO A 84 6.18 -2.43 -21.49
CA PRO A 84 5.50 -3.00 -22.64
C PRO A 84 4.01 -3.25 -22.35
N GLY A 85 3.14 -2.66 -23.17
CA GLY A 85 1.69 -2.78 -23.02
C GLY A 85 1.06 -1.81 -22.02
N ALA A 86 1.84 -0.92 -21.39
CA ALA A 86 1.26 0.18 -20.63
C ALA A 86 0.70 1.26 -21.56
N THR A 87 -0.41 1.86 -21.16
CA THR A 87 -1.03 2.97 -21.89
C THR A 87 -1.57 4.00 -20.93
N GLN A 88 -1.32 5.27 -21.23
CA GLN A 88 -1.94 6.37 -20.52
C GLN A 88 -3.43 6.48 -20.93
N THR A 89 -4.29 6.75 -19.96
CA THR A 89 -5.73 6.93 -20.16
C THR A 89 -6.26 8.02 -19.22
N MET A 90 -7.47 8.49 -19.50
CA MET A 90 -8.16 9.48 -18.68
C MET A 90 -9.49 8.94 -18.15
N GLN A 91 -9.82 9.28 -16.91
CA GLN A 91 -11.14 9.07 -16.31
C GLN A 91 -11.55 10.37 -15.62
N GLY A 92 -12.58 11.01 -16.16
CA GLY A 92 -12.91 12.39 -15.78
C GLY A 92 -11.75 13.33 -16.11
N ASN A 93 -11.30 14.10 -15.13
CA ASN A 93 -10.16 15.02 -15.25
C ASN A 93 -8.83 14.38 -14.81
N SER A 94 -8.84 13.13 -14.36
CA SER A 94 -7.65 12.46 -13.86
C SER A 94 -7.00 11.61 -14.95
N THR A 95 -5.68 11.76 -15.11
CA THR A 95 -4.87 10.94 -16.00
C THR A 95 -4.19 9.85 -15.19
N TYR A 96 -4.14 8.63 -15.70
CA TYR A 96 -3.48 7.49 -15.07
C TYR A 96 -2.92 6.52 -16.10
N TRP A 97 -2.09 5.60 -15.63
CA TRP A 97 -1.47 4.58 -16.46
C TRP A 97 -2.16 3.24 -16.25
N LEU A 98 -2.69 2.66 -17.33
CA LEU A 98 -3.01 1.24 -17.36
C LEU A 98 -1.72 0.47 -17.59
N VAL A 99 -1.49 -0.58 -16.80
CA VAL A 99 -0.28 -1.40 -16.85
C VAL A 99 -0.64 -2.88 -16.82
N PRO A 100 0.19 -3.78 -17.37
CA PRO A 100 -0.02 -5.22 -17.20
C PRO A 100 0.06 -5.60 -15.72
N CYS A 101 -0.87 -6.42 -15.24
CA CYS A 101 -0.97 -6.78 -13.82
C CYS A 101 0.18 -7.64 -13.28
N ASN A 102 1.01 -8.20 -14.16
CA ASN A 102 2.14 -9.07 -13.81
C ASN A 102 3.48 -8.32 -13.83
N ILE A 103 3.46 -6.99 -13.80
CA ILE A 103 4.68 -6.19 -13.73
C ILE A 103 5.09 -5.94 -12.28
N LYS A 104 6.40 -5.83 -12.07
CA LYS A 104 7.00 -5.36 -10.83
C LYS A 104 8.11 -4.37 -11.16
N MET A 105 8.20 -3.31 -10.38
CA MET A 105 9.18 -2.24 -10.58
C MET A 105 9.87 -1.92 -9.27
N ASN A 106 11.14 -1.56 -9.38
CA ASN A 106 11.91 -1.05 -8.26
C ASN A 106 11.87 0.48 -8.30
N ILE A 107 11.15 1.08 -7.35
CA ILE A 107 11.10 2.54 -7.16
C ILE A 107 11.71 2.84 -5.80
N THR A 108 12.71 3.71 -5.76
CA THR A 108 13.34 4.17 -4.53
C THR A 108 13.42 5.69 -4.51
N TRP A 109 12.93 6.31 -3.44
CA TRP A 109 12.94 7.76 -3.25
C TRP A 109 14.22 8.18 -2.54
N SER A 110 14.81 9.32 -2.94
CA SER A 110 16.00 9.87 -2.30
C SER A 110 15.70 11.21 -1.65
N PHE A 111 15.95 11.34 -0.36
CA PHE A 111 15.83 12.60 0.39
C PHE A 111 17.13 12.92 1.14
N ALA A 112 17.25 14.18 1.56
CA ALA A 112 18.28 14.63 2.51
C ALA A 112 19.72 14.28 2.08
N GLY A 113 20.03 14.38 0.80
CA GLY A 113 21.38 14.15 0.29
C GLY A 113 21.73 12.67 0.13
N GLY A 114 20.77 11.83 -0.26
CA GLY A 114 21.01 10.44 -0.65
C GLY A 114 20.42 9.37 0.27
N PHE A 115 19.57 9.72 1.23
CA PHE A 115 18.88 8.72 2.05
C PHE A 115 17.77 8.06 1.23
N LEU A 116 17.82 6.73 1.17
CA LEU A 116 17.00 5.93 0.26
C LEU A 116 15.79 5.33 0.96
N TYR A 117 14.62 5.48 0.35
CA TYR A 117 13.34 4.97 0.80
C TYR A 117 12.71 4.12 -0.31
N PRO A 118 13.02 2.81 -0.36
CA PRO A 118 12.45 1.90 -1.34
C PRO A 118 10.94 1.73 -1.11
N MET A 119 10.17 1.69 -2.20
CA MET A 119 8.78 1.26 -2.19
C MET A 119 8.69 -0.24 -2.46
N HIS A 120 7.78 -0.91 -1.75
CA HIS A 120 7.42 -2.28 -2.06
C HIS A 120 6.81 -2.36 -3.48
N PRO A 121 7.21 -3.29 -4.35
CA PRO A 121 6.68 -3.33 -5.73
C PRO A 121 5.16 -3.52 -5.81
N ALA A 122 4.54 -4.17 -4.82
CA ALA A 122 3.08 -4.28 -4.70
C ALA A 122 2.36 -2.95 -4.38
N ASP A 123 3.11 -1.87 -4.15
CA ASP A 123 2.58 -0.54 -3.85
C ASP A 123 2.69 0.41 -5.03
N VAL A 124 3.37 -0.04 -6.10
CA VAL A 124 3.57 0.71 -7.34
C VAL A 124 2.42 0.49 -8.32
N ILE A 125 1.69 -0.62 -8.17
CA ILE A 125 0.49 -0.90 -8.96
C ILE A 125 -0.71 -1.19 -8.05
N ASP A 126 -1.88 -0.85 -8.55
CA ASP A 126 -3.15 -1.13 -7.91
C ASP A 126 -4.11 -1.85 -8.85
N VAL A 127 -4.98 -2.68 -8.29
CA VAL A 127 -5.95 -3.50 -9.04
C VAL A 127 -7.32 -2.84 -8.92
N GLN A 128 -7.88 -2.44 -10.05
CA GLN A 128 -9.18 -1.81 -10.14
C GLN A 128 -10.20 -2.80 -10.70
N PHE A 129 -11.23 -3.10 -9.91
CA PHE A 129 -12.35 -3.95 -10.32
C PHE A 129 -13.47 -3.09 -10.92
N ASN A 130 -13.88 -3.45 -12.13
CA ASN A 130 -15.00 -2.85 -12.82
C ASN A 130 -16.32 -3.44 -12.33
N SER A 131 -17.41 -2.70 -12.51
CA SER A 131 -18.76 -3.13 -12.13
C SER A 131 -19.22 -4.43 -12.82
N ASN A 132 -18.62 -4.78 -13.96
CA ASN A 132 -18.90 -6.00 -14.72
C ASN A 132 -18.04 -7.21 -14.30
N GLY A 133 -17.23 -7.09 -13.25
CA GLY A 133 -16.40 -8.17 -12.70
C GLY A 133 -15.07 -8.36 -13.42
N THR A 134 -14.79 -7.57 -14.47
CA THR A 134 -13.44 -7.49 -15.02
C THR A 134 -12.55 -6.64 -14.12
N PHE A 135 -11.24 -6.80 -14.22
CA PHE A 135 -10.28 -5.96 -13.52
C PHE A 135 -9.22 -5.42 -14.48
N SER A 136 -8.59 -4.33 -14.08
CA SER A 136 -7.45 -3.71 -14.74
C SER A 136 -6.45 -3.25 -13.71
N CYS A 137 -5.16 -3.25 -14.05
CA CYS A 137 -4.15 -2.71 -13.15
C CYS A 137 -3.75 -1.30 -13.58
N ILE A 138 -3.60 -0.43 -12.60
CA ILE A 138 -3.18 0.95 -12.77
C ILE A 138 -1.90 1.22 -12.01
N GLY A 139 -1.11 2.17 -12.50
CA GLY A 139 -0.03 2.76 -11.72
C GLY A 139 -0.55 3.56 -10.54
N THR A 140 0.14 3.53 -9.41
CA THR A 140 -0.20 4.32 -8.20
C THR A 140 0.44 5.71 -8.18
N ILE A 141 1.24 6.04 -9.19
CA ILE A 141 1.82 7.37 -9.41
C ILE A 141 1.01 8.03 -10.54
N PHE A 142 0.23 9.03 -10.18
CA PHE A 142 -0.69 9.73 -11.05
C PHE A 142 -0.05 11.02 -11.57
N PRO A 143 0.01 11.24 -12.89
CA PRO A 143 0.42 12.52 -13.43
C PRO A 143 -0.59 13.60 -13.04
N THR A 144 -0.10 14.72 -12.52
CA THR A 144 -0.90 15.93 -12.29
C THR A 144 -0.59 17.00 -13.32
N ASP A 145 -1.60 17.82 -13.61
CA ASP A 145 -1.37 19.10 -14.25
C ASP A 145 -0.79 20.03 -13.18
N PRO A 146 0.40 20.60 -13.40
CA PRO A 146 1.01 21.46 -12.40
C PRO A 146 0.20 22.76 -12.15
N SER A 147 -0.81 23.07 -12.98
CA SER A 147 -1.75 24.18 -12.75
C SER A 147 -2.87 23.87 -11.77
N ASP A 148 -3.15 22.59 -11.50
CA ASP A 148 -4.15 22.18 -10.52
C ASP A 148 -3.62 22.37 -9.09
N ASP A 149 -2.34 22.10 -8.88
CA ASP A 149 -1.66 22.29 -7.59
C ASP A 149 -0.24 22.85 -7.82
N PRO A 150 -0.11 24.18 -7.99
CA PRO A 150 1.19 24.78 -8.27
C PRO A 150 2.13 24.71 -7.06
N GLU A 151 1.67 24.31 -5.88
CA GLU A 151 2.38 24.47 -4.62
C GLU A 151 3.34 23.33 -4.28
N PHE A 152 3.41 22.25 -5.08
CA PHE A 152 4.36 21.14 -4.92
C PHE A 152 4.57 20.42 -6.26
N ASP A 153 5.66 19.67 -6.39
CA ASP A 153 5.84 18.73 -7.51
C ASP A 153 5.12 17.41 -7.21
N PHE A 154 5.27 16.90 -5.99
CA PHE A 154 4.75 15.62 -5.56
C PHE A 154 3.81 15.74 -4.36
N ILE A 155 2.71 14.98 -4.40
CA ILE A 155 2.04 14.53 -3.17
C ILE A 155 2.43 13.08 -2.96
N LEU A 156 3.08 12.79 -1.83
CA LEU A 156 3.43 11.44 -1.42
C LEU A 156 2.38 10.92 -0.45
N GLY A 157 1.38 10.24 -1.02
CA GLY A 157 0.27 9.69 -0.25
C GLY A 157 0.50 8.26 0.26
N ALA A 158 -0.59 7.58 0.58
CA ALA A 158 -0.58 6.31 1.30
C ALA A 158 0.25 5.20 0.63
N THR A 159 0.33 5.18 -0.70
CA THR A 159 1.18 4.22 -1.44
C THR A 159 2.66 4.43 -1.15
N PHE A 160 3.14 5.66 -0.96
CA PHE A 160 4.49 5.90 -0.44
C PHE A 160 4.54 5.71 1.08
N LEU A 161 3.66 6.39 1.83
CA LEU A 161 3.76 6.51 3.28
C LEU A 161 3.72 5.15 3.99
N ARG A 162 2.97 4.17 3.50
CA ARG A 162 2.93 2.82 4.12
C ARG A 162 4.26 2.05 4.04
N ASN A 163 5.20 2.49 3.22
CA ASN A 163 6.56 1.95 3.13
C ASN A 163 7.54 2.58 4.14
N THR A 164 7.05 3.51 4.96
CA THR A 164 7.86 4.22 5.93
C THR A 164 7.18 4.23 7.29
N TYR A 165 7.96 4.37 8.36
CA TYR A 165 7.47 4.82 9.65
C TYR A 165 7.75 6.32 9.75
N GLN A 166 6.72 7.11 9.98
CA GLN A 166 6.81 8.57 9.99
C GLN A 166 6.73 9.13 11.40
N LEU A 167 7.60 10.09 11.71
CA LEU A 167 7.50 10.95 12.89
C LEU A 167 7.31 12.39 12.41
N TYR A 168 6.27 13.05 12.92
CA TYR A 168 5.90 14.40 12.58
C TYR A 168 6.11 15.32 13.78
N ASP A 169 7.09 16.22 13.69
CA ASP A 169 7.38 17.23 14.70
C ASP A 169 6.75 18.56 14.28
N TYR A 170 5.79 19.04 15.06
CA TYR A 170 5.13 20.32 14.80
C TYR A 170 6.06 21.53 15.03
N GLY A 171 7.21 21.31 15.66
CA GLY A 171 8.18 22.31 16.04
C GLY A 171 7.69 23.24 17.16
N ASP A 172 8.23 24.46 17.24
CA ASP A 172 7.95 25.37 18.36
C ASP A 172 6.62 26.12 18.19
N MET A 173 5.55 25.46 18.64
CA MET A 173 4.20 26.02 18.62
C MET A 173 4.03 27.27 19.49
N SER A 174 4.96 27.60 20.40
CA SER A 174 4.87 28.81 21.22
C SER A 174 5.00 30.10 20.39
N ARG A 175 5.55 29.99 19.19
CA ARG A 175 5.68 31.09 18.21
C ARG A 175 4.45 31.23 17.32
N GLY A 176 3.41 30.41 17.53
CA GLY A 176 2.20 30.34 16.71
C GLY A 176 2.31 29.27 15.62
N LEU A 177 1.17 28.66 15.24
CA LEU A 177 1.12 27.53 14.30
C LEU A 177 1.77 27.84 12.94
N TYR A 178 1.63 29.08 12.46
CA TYR A 178 2.22 29.53 11.20
C TYR A 178 3.74 29.71 11.26
N LEU A 179 4.36 29.70 12.44
CA LEU A 179 5.81 29.91 12.62
C LEU A 179 6.52 28.69 13.21
N ALA A 180 5.81 27.57 13.39
CA ALA A 180 6.30 26.43 14.16
C ALA A 180 7.41 25.63 13.45
N GLN A 181 7.67 25.86 12.14
CA GLN A 181 8.68 25.16 11.33
C GLN A 181 8.59 23.63 11.47
N PRO A 182 7.49 23.01 10.97
CA PRO A 182 7.29 21.58 11.09
C PRO A 182 8.40 20.79 10.39
N ALA A 183 8.71 19.60 10.90
CA ALA A 183 9.70 18.71 10.31
C ALA A 183 9.28 17.24 10.43
N ALA A 184 9.61 16.44 9.41
CA ALA A 184 9.34 15.01 9.44
C ALA A 184 10.63 14.21 9.58
N ARG A 185 10.53 13.01 10.13
CA ARG A 185 11.56 11.96 10.00
C ARG A 185 10.90 10.72 9.44
N LEU A 186 11.59 10.06 8.53
CA LEU A 186 11.13 8.84 7.89
C LEU A 186 12.11 7.72 8.19
N LEU A 187 11.60 6.55 8.53
CA LEU A 187 12.37 5.31 8.59
C LEU A 187 11.81 4.35 7.54
N SER A 188 12.64 3.80 6.66
CA SER A 188 12.16 2.81 5.70
C SER A 188 11.73 1.53 6.42
N LEU A 189 10.59 0.98 6.03
CA LEU A 189 10.09 -0.31 6.50
C LEU A 189 10.40 -1.46 5.52
N ILE A 190 11.04 -1.15 4.40
CA ILE A 190 11.15 -2.05 3.26
C ILE A 190 12.56 -2.62 3.17
N GLU A 191 12.64 -3.95 3.23
CA GLU A 191 13.81 -4.72 2.83
C GLU A 191 13.72 -5.04 1.32
N PRO A 192 14.53 -4.39 0.45
CA PRO A 192 14.31 -4.44 -1.01
C PRO A 192 14.28 -5.83 -1.62
N ASP A 193 15.22 -6.70 -1.22
CA ASP A 193 15.33 -8.06 -1.78
C ASP A 193 14.15 -8.94 -1.37
N LYS A 194 13.69 -8.79 -0.12
CA LYS A 194 12.52 -9.50 0.40
C LYS A 194 11.26 -9.01 -0.29
N ALA A 195 11.06 -7.70 -0.35
CA ALA A 195 9.93 -7.06 -1.02
C ALA A 195 9.83 -7.48 -2.50
N TRP A 196 10.97 -7.54 -3.19
CA TRP A 196 11.02 -8.01 -4.57
C TRP A 196 10.66 -9.49 -4.73
N ALA A 197 11.09 -10.33 -3.79
CA ALA A 197 10.82 -11.76 -3.79
C ALA A 197 9.35 -12.09 -3.49
N GLU A 198 8.69 -11.32 -2.62
CA GLU A 198 7.31 -11.57 -2.20
C GLU A 198 6.25 -10.84 -3.04
N ALA A 199 6.65 -9.83 -3.83
CA ALA A 199 5.73 -9.00 -4.62
C ALA A 199 4.76 -9.80 -5.51
N ASP A 200 5.24 -10.82 -6.22
CA ASP A 200 4.40 -11.60 -7.14
C ASP A 200 3.28 -12.34 -6.38
N ALA A 201 3.58 -12.85 -5.19
CA ALA A 201 2.59 -13.50 -4.32
C ALA A 201 1.59 -12.49 -3.75
N MET A 202 2.07 -11.34 -3.26
CA MET A 202 1.18 -10.30 -2.71
C MET A 202 0.25 -9.70 -3.77
N LEU A 203 0.72 -9.53 -5.01
CA LEU A 203 -0.11 -9.06 -6.12
C LEU A 203 -1.17 -10.09 -6.49
N LEU A 204 -0.82 -11.38 -6.50
CA LEU A 204 -1.78 -12.45 -6.71
C LEU A 204 -2.82 -12.51 -5.58
N ASP A 205 -2.39 -12.42 -4.32
CA ASP A 205 -3.30 -12.40 -3.17
C ASP A 205 -4.27 -11.23 -3.24
N ARG A 206 -3.81 -10.04 -3.65
CA ARG A 206 -4.67 -8.86 -3.86
C ARG A 206 -5.71 -9.11 -4.96
N LEU A 207 -5.31 -9.75 -6.06
CA LEU A 207 -6.24 -10.11 -7.15
C LEU A 207 -7.31 -11.09 -6.66
N VAL A 208 -6.91 -12.16 -5.97
CA VAL A 208 -7.83 -13.17 -5.43
C VAL A 208 -8.78 -12.55 -4.41
N ALA A 209 -8.27 -11.76 -3.46
CA ALA A 209 -9.09 -11.09 -2.46
C ALA A 209 -10.09 -10.10 -3.08
N GLY A 210 -9.67 -9.38 -4.12
CA GLY A 210 -10.55 -8.47 -4.86
C GLY A 210 -11.66 -9.20 -5.62
N GLU A 211 -11.35 -10.35 -6.23
CA GLU A 211 -12.34 -11.20 -6.89
C GLU A 211 -13.34 -11.76 -5.87
N GLU A 212 -12.88 -12.28 -4.73
CA GLU A 212 -13.75 -12.76 -3.65
C GLU A 212 -14.67 -11.65 -3.13
N PHE A 213 -14.15 -10.44 -2.91
CA PHE A 213 -14.94 -9.28 -2.50
C PHE A 213 -15.99 -8.91 -3.56
N TYR A 214 -15.61 -8.89 -4.84
CA TYR A 214 -16.54 -8.62 -5.93
C TYR A 214 -17.65 -9.67 -6.00
N GLN A 215 -17.33 -10.97 -5.94
CA GLN A 215 -18.31 -12.04 -5.99
C GLN A 215 -19.28 -11.99 -4.80
N ALA A 216 -18.77 -11.74 -3.59
CA ALA A 216 -19.59 -11.60 -2.39
C ALA A 216 -20.59 -10.43 -2.51
N ASN A 217 -20.17 -9.33 -3.13
CA ASN A 217 -21.01 -8.14 -3.28
C ASN A 217 -21.94 -8.19 -4.49
N ALA A 218 -21.52 -8.79 -5.61
CA ALA A 218 -22.39 -9.08 -6.74
C ALA A 218 -23.54 -10.01 -6.34
N ALA A 219 -23.27 -11.02 -5.51
CA ALA A 219 -24.29 -11.90 -4.94
C ALA A 219 -25.28 -11.15 -4.04
N ARG A 220 -24.83 -10.15 -3.28
CA ARG A 220 -25.69 -9.28 -2.45
C ARG A 220 -26.56 -8.35 -3.28
N SER A 221 -26.05 -7.78 -4.37
CA SER A 221 -26.85 -6.94 -5.29
C SER A 221 -27.96 -7.73 -5.98
N ALA A 222 -27.77 -9.03 -6.24
CA ALA A 222 -28.82 -9.91 -6.78
C ALA A 222 -29.90 -10.30 -5.74
N THR A 223 -29.58 -10.26 -4.44
CA THR A 223 -30.56 -10.55 -3.36
C THR A 223 -31.31 -9.30 -2.87
N LEU A 224 -30.75 -8.10 -3.04
CA LEU A 224 -31.37 -6.82 -2.68
C LEU A 224 -32.57 -6.44 -3.55
N THR A 225 -32.74 -7.03 -4.74
CA THR A 225 -33.95 -6.90 -5.57
C THR A 225 -35.19 -7.62 -5.03
N ALA A 226 -35.07 -8.35 -3.91
CA ALA A 226 -36.18 -9.11 -3.30
C ALA A 226 -36.51 -8.70 -1.86
N LEU A 227 -36.12 -7.50 -1.40
CA LEU A 227 -36.61 -7.00 -0.12
C LEU A 227 -38.07 -6.52 -0.27
N PRO A 228 -39.03 -7.03 0.53
CA PRO A 228 -40.38 -6.51 0.51
C PRO A 228 -40.37 -5.05 0.96
N VAL A 229 -40.87 -4.16 0.10
CA VAL A 229 -41.09 -2.75 0.45
C VAL A 229 -42.09 -2.70 1.61
N HIS A 230 -41.66 -2.22 2.77
CA HIS A 230 -42.57 -2.01 3.90
C HIS A 230 -43.50 -0.83 3.57
N THR A 231 -44.78 -1.11 3.37
CA THR A 231 -45.83 -0.09 3.10
C THR A 231 -46.50 0.43 4.38
N GLY A 232 -45.92 0.17 5.56
CA GLY A 232 -46.44 0.64 6.84
C GLY A 232 -46.07 2.09 7.12
N SER A 233 -46.97 2.83 7.78
CA SER A 233 -46.73 4.21 8.19
C SER A 233 -45.58 4.28 9.20
N VAL A 234 -44.59 5.13 8.93
CA VAL A 234 -43.36 5.24 9.73
C VAL A 234 -43.66 5.99 11.03
N SER A 235 -43.48 5.35 12.19
CA SER A 235 -43.58 6.02 13.49
C SER A 235 -42.42 7.00 13.69
N SER A 236 -42.73 8.23 14.11
CA SER A 236 -41.71 9.25 14.38
C SER A 236 -40.82 8.84 15.55
N VAL A 237 -39.52 8.68 15.31
CA VAL A 237 -38.52 8.48 16.35
C VAL A 237 -38.33 9.79 17.12
N ARG A 238 -38.57 9.77 18.44
CA ARG A 238 -38.11 10.84 19.34
C ARG A 238 -36.78 10.42 19.96
N VAL A 239 -35.76 11.23 19.75
CA VAL A 239 -34.46 11.08 20.41
C VAL A 239 -34.51 11.78 21.76
N THR A 240 -34.30 11.04 22.83
CA THR A 240 -34.09 11.60 24.17
C THR A 240 -32.65 11.32 24.56
N MET A 241 -31.87 12.38 24.81
CA MET A 241 -30.49 12.27 25.29
C MET A 241 -30.51 11.82 26.76
N ILE A 242 -29.73 10.79 27.10
CA ILE A 242 -29.53 10.33 28.48
C ILE A 242 -28.21 10.93 28.99
N ASP A 243 -28.26 11.54 30.18
CA ASP A 243 -27.14 12.20 30.86
C ASP A 243 -26.22 11.17 31.55
N ASP A 244 -24.90 11.44 31.56
CA ASP A 244 -23.78 10.49 31.79
C ASP A 244 -23.57 10.04 33.26
N LYS A 245 -24.64 9.91 34.07
CA LYS A 245 -24.48 9.61 35.51
C LYS A 245 -25.23 8.41 36.07
N ALA A 246 -25.54 7.41 35.24
CA ALA A 246 -26.04 6.12 35.71
C ALA A 246 -25.15 4.97 35.21
N ALA A 247 -24.45 4.31 36.13
CA ALA A 247 -23.68 3.09 35.86
C ALA A 247 -24.62 1.94 35.45
N PRO A 248 -24.27 1.10 34.45
CA PRO A 248 -25.17 0.06 33.97
C PRO A 248 -25.13 -1.17 34.89
N THR A 249 -26.30 -1.61 35.36
CA THR A 249 -26.48 -2.96 35.89
C THR A 249 -26.85 -3.92 34.76
N SER A 250 -26.08 -4.99 34.63
CA SER A 250 -26.20 -6.00 33.58
C SER A 250 -27.43 -6.89 33.79
N ALA A 251 -28.59 -6.54 33.23
CA ALA A 251 -29.76 -7.43 33.25
C ALA A 251 -30.84 -7.24 32.15
N ALA A 252 -30.64 -6.40 31.12
CA ALA A 252 -31.76 -6.03 30.23
C ALA A 252 -31.47 -6.07 28.70
N VAL A 253 -30.64 -7.00 28.22
CA VAL A 253 -30.49 -7.26 26.77
C VAL A 253 -30.74 -8.73 26.38
N ALA A 254 -31.16 -9.58 27.32
CA ALA A 254 -31.29 -11.02 27.09
C ALA A 254 -32.71 -11.49 26.72
N ALA A 255 -33.56 -10.65 26.11
CA ALA A 255 -34.91 -11.06 25.77
C ALA A 255 -35.44 -10.38 24.49
N LEU A 256 -34.88 -10.74 23.32
CA LEU A 256 -35.67 -10.78 22.09
C LEU A 256 -34.96 -11.59 20.99
N HIS A 257 -35.69 -12.59 20.46
CA HIS A 257 -35.40 -13.43 19.27
C HIS A 257 -34.53 -14.68 19.43
N ILE A 258 -35.09 -15.70 20.11
CA ILE A 258 -34.97 -17.10 19.65
C ILE A 258 -36.40 -17.63 19.51
N ALA A 259 -36.96 -17.55 18.30
CA ALA A 259 -38.16 -18.30 17.92
C ALA A 259 -38.24 -18.38 16.39
N GLY A 260 -38.12 -19.60 15.86
CA GLY A 260 -38.63 -19.95 14.53
C GLY A 260 -37.58 -20.44 13.53
N ALA A 261 -37.17 -21.71 13.63
CA ALA A 261 -36.92 -22.57 12.47
C ALA A 261 -36.67 -24.02 12.94
N LEU A 262 -37.74 -24.78 13.17
CA LEU A 262 -37.71 -26.24 13.13
C LEU A 262 -38.99 -26.71 12.43
N SER A 263 -38.87 -27.07 11.16
CA SER A 263 -39.82 -27.94 10.48
C SER A 263 -39.04 -29.15 9.97
N GLN A 264 -39.41 -30.29 10.53
CA GLN A 264 -38.87 -31.61 10.34
C GLN A 264 -39.85 -32.33 9.40
N ASP A 265 -39.43 -32.65 8.18
CA ASP A 265 -40.19 -33.54 7.29
C ASP A 265 -39.55 -34.94 7.35
N ASP A 266 -40.29 -35.85 7.97
CA ASP A 266 -40.14 -37.30 7.86
C ASP A 266 -40.80 -37.73 6.55
N ASP A 267 -40.04 -38.35 5.64
CA ASP A 267 -40.64 -39.23 4.64
C ASP A 267 -39.84 -40.53 4.52
N LYS A 268 -40.57 -41.61 4.81
CA LYS A 268 -40.17 -43.01 4.61
C LYS A 268 -40.41 -43.34 3.15
N ASP A 269 -39.41 -43.83 2.42
CA ASP A 269 -39.71 -44.87 1.44
C ASP A 269 -38.54 -45.77 1.01
N GLN A 270 -38.96 -46.94 0.54
CA GLN A 270 -38.25 -48.21 0.45
C GLN A 270 -37.05 -48.26 -0.50
N SER A 271 -36.07 -49.08 -0.09
CA SER A 271 -34.86 -49.46 -0.80
C SER A 271 -35.12 -50.14 -2.15
N SER A 272 -34.61 -49.55 -3.24
CA SER A 272 -34.25 -50.26 -4.47
C SER A 272 -32.71 -50.41 -4.53
N PRO A 273 -32.16 -51.51 -5.05
CA PRO A 273 -30.72 -51.72 -5.07
C PRO A 273 -30.04 -50.69 -5.99
N VAL A 274 -29.11 -49.92 -5.42
CA VAL A 274 -28.36 -48.87 -6.12
C VAL A 274 -27.41 -49.51 -7.12
N ASP A 275 -27.60 -49.24 -8.41
CA ASP A 275 -26.72 -49.70 -9.48
C ASP A 275 -25.39 -48.92 -9.45
N LEU A 276 -24.37 -49.53 -8.81
CA LEU A 276 -23.03 -48.99 -8.64
C LEU A 276 -22.13 -49.10 -9.90
N SER A 277 -22.63 -49.66 -11.00
CA SER A 277 -21.84 -49.84 -12.23
C SER A 277 -21.48 -48.51 -12.89
N THR A 278 -22.35 -47.50 -12.76
CA THR A 278 -22.10 -46.15 -13.30
C THR A 278 -21.15 -45.36 -12.40
N LEU A 279 -21.20 -45.56 -11.09
CA LEU A 279 -20.34 -44.89 -10.11
C LEU A 279 -18.90 -45.41 -10.18
N THR A 280 -18.71 -46.73 -10.32
CA THR A 280 -17.37 -47.34 -10.50
C THR A 280 -16.71 -46.93 -11.81
N ARG A 281 -17.48 -46.77 -12.91
CA ARG A 281 -16.95 -46.27 -14.18
C ARG A 281 -16.47 -44.81 -14.08
N ASN A 282 -17.25 -43.94 -13.44
CA ASN A 282 -16.89 -42.53 -13.29
C ASN A 282 -15.73 -42.32 -12.30
N ALA A 283 -15.66 -43.11 -11.22
CA ALA A 283 -14.56 -43.08 -10.27
C ALA A 283 -13.21 -43.46 -10.94
N ASN A 284 -13.21 -44.46 -11.83
CA ASN A 284 -12.02 -44.87 -12.56
C ASN A 284 -11.52 -43.79 -13.55
N ILE A 285 -12.43 -43.02 -14.16
CA ILE A 285 -12.07 -41.89 -15.05
C ILE A 285 -11.41 -40.78 -14.23
N ILE A 286 -11.96 -40.44 -13.07
CA ILE A 286 -11.41 -39.41 -12.17
C ILE A 286 -10.03 -39.82 -11.66
N LEU A 287 -9.84 -41.09 -11.27
CA LEU A 287 -8.55 -41.63 -10.86
C LEU A 287 -7.49 -41.57 -11.99
N ALA A 288 -7.88 -41.86 -13.23
CA ALA A 288 -6.98 -41.76 -14.38
C ALA A 288 -6.57 -40.31 -14.68
N LEU A 289 -7.49 -39.36 -14.57
CA LEU A 289 -7.21 -37.93 -14.74
C LEU A 289 -6.27 -37.40 -13.65
N LEU A 290 -6.49 -37.79 -12.39
CA LEU A 290 -5.62 -37.45 -11.26
C LEU A 290 -4.19 -37.98 -11.46
N ALA A 291 -4.04 -39.20 -11.95
CA ALA A 291 -2.72 -39.75 -12.29
C ALA A 291 -2.03 -38.94 -13.39
N GLY A 292 -2.76 -38.50 -14.42
CA GLY A 292 -2.23 -37.64 -15.48
C GLY A 292 -1.73 -36.28 -14.97
N VAL A 293 -2.51 -35.62 -14.10
CA VAL A 293 -2.11 -34.36 -13.46
C VAL A 293 -0.87 -34.53 -12.59
N PHE A 294 -0.79 -35.65 -11.84
CA PHE A 294 0.36 -35.92 -10.99
C PHE A 294 1.66 -36.12 -11.80
N VAL A 295 1.59 -36.82 -12.93
CA VAL A 295 2.74 -36.97 -13.84
C VAL A 295 3.16 -35.62 -14.41
N LEU A 296 2.21 -34.77 -14.80
CA LEU A 296 2.51 -33.44 -15.33
C LEU A 296 3.18 -32.54 -14.28
N LEU A 297 2.74 -32.62 -13.04
CA LEU A 297 3.33 -31.88 -11.91
C LEU A 297 4.77 -32.32 -11.64
N LEU A 298 5.06 -33.64 -11.68
CA LEU A 298 6.43 -34.15 -11.55
C LEU A 298 7.34 -33.65 -12.69
N VAL A 299 6.83 -33.59 -13.93
CA VAL A 299 7.58 -33.05 -15.07
C VAL A 299 7.94 -31.58 -14.86
N VAL A 300 6.98 -30.76 -14.40
CA VAL A 300 7.22 -29.33 -14.10
C VAL A 300 8.27 -29.16 -13.00
N ILE A 301 8.20 -29.94 -11.92
CA ILE A 301 9.20 -29.89 -10.84
C ILE A 301 10.61 -30.19 -11.37
N VAL A 302 10.75 -31.22 -12.21
CA VAL A 302 12.04 -31.58 -12.81
C VAL A 302 12.58 -30.46 -13.70
N LEU A 303 11.72 -29.83 -14.50
CA LEU A 303 12.10 -28.69 -15.34
C LEU A 303 12.52 -27.47 -14.51
N SER A 304 11.80 -27.15 -13.43
CA SER A 304 12.13 -26.05 -12.51
C SER A 304 13.46 -26.28 -11.79
N ILE A 305 13.77 -27.51 -11.36
CA ILE A 305 15.06 -27.84 -10.75
C ILE A 305 16.20 -27.70 -11.77
N ARG A 306 15.98 -28.12 -13.02
CA ARG A 306 16.97 -27.94 -14.10
C ARG A 306 17.22 -26.45 -14.41
N ALA A 307 16.17 -25.63 -14.49
CA ALA A 307 16.28 -24.19 -14.71
C ALA A 307 16.99 -23.48 -13.54
N SER A 308 16.67 -23.84 -12.29
CA SER A 308 17.32 -23.30 -11.10
C SER A 308 18.83 -23.60 -11.06
N ARG A 309 19.24 -24.79 -11.50
CA ARG A 309 20.68 -25.16 -11.56
C ARG A 309 21.44 -24.45 -12.67
N ALA A 310 20.77 -24.03 -13.75
CA ALA A 310 21.38 -23.30 -14.86
C ALA A 310 21.67 -21.82 -14.52
N ASN A 311 20.94 -21.23 -13.56
CA ASN A 311 21.08 -19.82 -13.17
C ASN A 311 22.09 -19.57 -12.02
N LYS A 312 23.07 -20.45 -11.80
CA LYS A 312 24.20 -20.15 -10.91
C LYS A 312 25.21 -19.22 -11.59
N GLY A 313 24.84 -17.94 -11.68
CA GLY A 313 25.67 -16.90 -12.26
C GLY A 313 25.37 -15.53 -11.66
N TYR A 314 25.59 -15.38 -10.36
CA TYR A 314 25.80 -14.06 -9.76
C TYR A 314 27.09 -14.09 -8.94
N LEU A 315 28.12 -13.46 -9.49
CA LEU A 315 29.32 -13.04 -8.76
C LEU A 315 28.94 -11.81 -7.95
N ALA A 316 29.16 -11.85 -6.63
CA ALA A 316 29.03 -10.68 -5.79
C ALA A 316 30.02 -9.60 -6.24
N VAL A 317 29.52 -8.38 -6.43
CA VAL A 317 30.36 -7.18 -6.65
C VAL A 317 31.15 -6.92 -5.36
N PRO A 318 32.46 -6.58 -5.42
CA PRO A 318 33.25 -6.38 -4.22
C PRO A 318 32.74 -5.19 -3.43
N SER A 319 32.54 -5.38 -2.12
CA SER A 319 32.30 -4.28 -1.19
C SER A 319 33.48 -3.32 -1.25
N ALA A 320 33.25 -2.10 -1.74
CA ALA A 320 34.24 -1.03 -1.67
C ALA A 320 34.57 -0.79 -0.19
N THR A 321 35.85 -0.95 0.12
CA THR A 321 36.42 -0.75 1.45
C THR A 321 36.37 0.75 1.75
N PHE A 322 35.53 1.15 2.70
CA PHE A 322 35.64 2.49 3.28
C PHE A 322 36.94 2.57 4.08
N ALA A 323 37.93 3.24 3.51
CA ALA A 323 39.09 3.71 4.23
C ALA A 323 38.64 4.84 5.16
N GLY A 324 38.59 4.57 6.47
CA GLY A 324 38.19 5.57 7.45
C GLY A 324 38.30 5.10 8.88
N GLY A 325 39.53 5.11 9.42
CA GLY A 325 39.77 5.37 10.85
C GLY A 325 39.64 4.17 11.79
N ASP A 326 40.78 3.52 12.01
CA ASP A 326 41.09 2.76 13.21
C ASP A 326 40.82 3.61 14.46
N LYS A 327 39.79 3.27 15.23
CA LYS A 327 39.70 3.63 16.66
C LYS A 327 39.25 2.41 17.45
N THR A 328 40.22 1.90 18.18
CA THR A 328 40.11 0.91 19.25
C THR A 328 38.96 1.24 20.19
N PHE A 329 38.04 0.30 20.38
CA PHE A 329 37.04 0.35 21.44
C PHE A 329 37.74 0.23 22.80
N GLU A 330 37.72 1.31 23.58
CA GLU A 330 38.00 1.24 25.02
C GLU A 330 36.78 0.65 25.74
N ALA A 331 37.05 -0.26 26.67
CA ALA A 331 36.04 -0.96 27.44
C ALA A 331 35.66 -0.18 28.71
N SER A 332 34.35 -0.16 28.98
CA SER A 332 33.64 0.11 30.23
C SER A 332 33.79 1.48 30.91
N GLU A 333 32.74 2.28 30.80
CA GLU A 333 32.25 3.05 31.96
C GLU A 333 30.78 2.70 32.22
N SER A 334 30.52 2.31 33.48
CA SER A 334 29.21 1.99 34.03
C SER A 334 28.35 3.26 34.08
N TYR A 335 27.27 3.30 33.30
CA TYR A 335 26.31 4.40 33.32
C TYR A 335 25.39 4.31 34.57
N SER A 336 25.51 5.26 35.49
CA SER A 336 24.56 5.46 36.60
C SER A 336 23.44 6.40 36.16
N THR A 337 22.19 6.04 36.44
CA THR A 337 21.02 6.90 36.16
C THR A 337 20.80 7.95 37.26
N PRO A 338 20.12 9.09 36.99
CA PRO A 338 19.93 10.19 37.96
C PRO A 338 18.99 9.88 39.14
N TYR A 339 18.56 8.63 39.32
CA TYR A 339 17.61 8.22 40.36
C TYR A 339 18.22 7.37 41.46
N ASP A 340 19.47 6.94 41.31
CA ASP A 340 20.22 6.24 42.36
C ASP A 340 21.07 7.21 43.17
N THR A 341 20.41 8.03 44.00
CA THR A 341 20.91 8.55 45.30
C THR A 341 19.99 9.66 45.80
N ARG A 342 19.04 9.32 46.67
CA ARG A 342 18.62 10.23 47.74
C ARG A 342 18.43 9.46 49.05
N PRO A 343 18.98 9.98 50.17
CA PRO A 343 18.84 9.40 51.51
C PRO A 343 17.41 9.50 52.06
#